data_AF-A0A2S9J8I1-F1
#
_entry.id   AF-A0A2S9J8I1-F1
#
_cell.length_a   1.000
_cell.length_b   1.000
_cell.length_c   1.000
_cell.angle_alpha   90.00
_cell.angle_beta   90.00
_cell.angle_gamma   90.00
#
_symmetry.space_group_name_H-M   'P 1'
#
loop_
_entity.id
_entity.type
_entity.pdbx_description
1 polymer ?
#
loop_
_entity_poly.entity_id
_entity_poly.type
_entity_poly.pdbx_seq_one_letter_code
_entity_poly.pdbx_strand_id
1 'polypeptide(L)'
;MEYAADNEADLVMEKFKVVYDIDQKIQQAKRKYDEDQMPAYKAGQQAYDNKDYELAMREYLVAANQGNSKAMRMIGRLHGSGLGRTQDWTQALEWYHKADLAGNDEAAFLIGNRYYLGQGVTKDYAKTMEWYTKAVENGIDDDRKPIIYGELYKSGGHGLEKDKEKAAEWRNR
;
A
#
# COMPACT_ATOMS: atom_id res chain seq x y z
N MET A 1 16.80 37.36 33.98
CA MET A 1 15.93 36.23 34.38
C MET A 1 15.01 35.92 33.21
N GLU A 2 15.48 35.16 32.21
CA GLU A 2 14.72 34.97 30.96
C GLU A 2 14.92 33.57 30.34
N TYR A 3 15.33 32.57 31.13
CA TYR A 3 15.72 31.24 30.61
C TYR A 3 14.72 30.10 30.95
N ALA A 4 13.59 30.39 31.59
CA ALA A 4 12.65 29.36 32.06
C ALA A 4 11.39 29.19 31.18
N ALA A 5 11.02 30.21 30.39
CA ALA A 5 9.77 30.19 29.61
C ALA A 5 9.85 29.34 28.34
N ASP A 6 11.01 29.32 27.67
CA ASP A 6 11.19 28.56 26.42
C ASP A 6 11.08 27.04 26.63
N ASN A 7 11.52 26.55 27.79
CA ASN A 7 11.53 25.12 28.09
C ASN A 7 10.12 24.56 28.39
N GLU A 8 9.20 25.39 28.89
CA GLU A 8 7.81 24.99 29.10
C GLU A 8 7.01 24.98 27.79
N ALA A 9 7.26 25.94 26.90
CA ALA A 9 6.61 26.01 25.59
C ALA A 9 6.98 24.80 24.72
N ASP A 10 8.26 24.42 24.68
CA ASP A 10 8.72 23.24 23.94
C ASP A 10 8.11 21.95 24.48
N LEU A 11 8.01 21.81 25.80
CA LEU A 11 7.39 20.63 26.44
C LEU A 11 5.88 20.52 26.12
N VAL A 12 5.17 21.65 26.03
CA VAL A 12 3.75 21.68 25.65
C VAL A 12 3.57 21.33 24.18
N MET A 13 4.43 21.84 23.29
CA MET A 13 4.40 21.54 21.87
C MET A 13 4.71 20.06 21.58
N GLU A 14 5.68 19.47 22.29
CA GLU A 14 5.99 18.05 22.18
C GLU A 14 4.80 17.17 22.59
N LYS A 15 4.16 17.48 23.73
CA LYS A 15 2.95 16.77 24.18
C LYS A 15 1.80 16.89 23.17
N PHE A 16 1.59 18.08 22.60
CA PHE A 16 0.56 18.30 21.59
C PHE A 16 0.81 17.46 20.33
N LYS A 17 2.06 17.40 19.85
CA LYS A 17 2.45 16.57 18.71
C LYS A 17 2.18 15.09 18.96
N VAL A 18 2.55 14.59 20.15
CA VAL A 18 2.30 13.19 20.53
C VAL A 18 0.80 12.88 20.53
N VAL A 19 -0.04 13.76 21.11
CA VAL A 19 -1.50 13.57 21.12
C VAL A 19 -2.07 13.57 19.69
N TYR A 20 -1.65 14.51 18.85
CA TYR A 20 -2.07 14.58 17.45
C TYR A 20 -1.70 13.30 16.68
N ASP A 21 -0.48 12.80 16.84
CA ASP A 21 -0.01 11.58 16.19
C ASP A 21 -0.80 10.34 16.66
N ILE A 22 -1.15 10.28 17.96
CA ILE A 22 -1.99 9.22 18.52
C ILE A 22 -3.40 9.27 17.93
N ASP A 23 -4.00 10.45 17.84
CA ASP A 23 -5.35 10.63 17.28
C ASP A 23 -5.39 10.18 15.82
N GLN A 24 -4.40 10.56 15.01
CA GLN A 24 -4.30 10.10 13.62
C GLN A 24 -4.23 8.58 13.52
N LYS A 25 -3.42 7.93 14.36
CA LYS A 25 -3.32 6.47 14.41
C LYS A 25 -4.63 5.81 14.83
N ILE A 26 -5.35 6.37 15.80
CA ILE A 26 -6.67 5.87 16.24
C ILE A 26 -7.69 5.99 15.10
N GLN A 27 -7.72 7.11 14.38
CA GLN A 27 -8.64 7.29 13.25
C GLN A 27 -8.32 6.33 12.11
N GLN A 28 -7.04 6.12 11.79
CA GLN A 28 -6.62 5.15 10.79
C GLN A 28 -6.98 3.71 11.21
N ALA A 29 -6.77 3.36 12.48
CA ALA A 29 -7.14 2.04 13.01
C ALA A 29 -8.65 1.79 12.97
N LYS A 30 -9.47 2.80 13.31
CA LYS A 30 -10.93 2.74 13.18
C LYS A 30 -11.38 2.52 11.74
N ARG A 31 -10.82 3.29 10.79
CA ARG A 31 -11.12 3.10 9.36
C ARG A 31 -10.78 1.69 8.89
N LYS A 32 -9.60 1.18 9.25
CA LYS A 32 -9.18 -0.19 8.90
C LYS A 32 -10.12 -1.24 9.51
N TYR A 33 -10.55 -1.04 10.76
CA TYR A 33 -11.52 -1.92 11.42
C TYR A 33 -12.89 -1.89 10.70
N ASP A 34 -13.40 -0.71 10.36
CA ASP A 34 -14.70 -0.55 9.70
C ASP A 34 -14.69 -1.18 8.29
N GLU A 35 -13.58 -1.04 7.54
CA GLU A 35 -13.39 -1.72 6.26
C GLU A 35 -13.49 -3.25 6.38
N ASP A 36 -12.85 -3.84 7.39
CA ASP A 36 -12.86 -5.30 7.60
C ASP A 36 -14.23 -5.81 8.05
N GLN A 37 -15.01 -4.97 8.74
CA GLN A 37 -16.33 -5.35 9.24
C GLN A 37 -17.43 -5.26 8.17
N MET A 38 -17.19 -4.58 7.05
CA MET A 38 -18.18 -4.39 5.99
C MET A 38 -18.74 -5.74 5.48
N PRO A 39 -20.09 -5.95 5.53
CA PRO A 39 -20.70 -7.21 5.12
C PRO A 39 -20.35 -7.61 3.69
N ALA A 40 -20.35 -6.67 2.75
CA ALA A 40 -19.98 -6.90 1.36
C ALA A 40 -18.50 -7.30 1.21
N TYR A 41 -17.59 -6.69 1.96
CA TYR A 41 -16.17 -7.09 1.91
C TYR A 41 -15.97 -8.52 2.42
N LYS A 42 -16.61 -8.87 3.54
CA LYS A 42 -16.59 -10.23 4.09
C LYS A 42 -17.21 -11.27 3.15
N ALA A 43 -18.36 -10.95 2.57
CA ALA A 43 -19.02 -11.81 1.58
C ALA A 43 -18.11 -12.02 0.36
N GLY A 44 -17.46 -10.96 -0.12
CA GLY A 44 -16.49 -11.03 -1.20
C GLY A 44 -15.28 -11.90 -0.86
N GLN A 45 -14.76 -11.80 0.38
CA GLN A 45 -13.68 -12.65 0.87
C GLN A 45 -14.09 -14.12 0.96
N GLN A 46 -15.25 -14.41 1.53
CA GLN A 46 -15.78 -15.76 1.61
C GLN A 46 -16.00 -16.38 0.21
N ALA A 47 -16.56 -15.60 -0.73
CA ALA A 47 -16.73 -16.02 -2.11
C ALA A 47 -15.38 -16.29 -2.79
N TYR A 48 -14.38 -15.42 -2.57
CA TYR A 48 -13.03 -15.59 -3.09
C TYR A 48 -12.38 -16.89 -2.56
N ASP A 49 -12.50 -17.16 -1.27
CA ASP A 49 -11.97 -18.37 -0.63
C ASP A 49 -12.66 -19.65 -1.16
N ASN A 50 -13.95 -19.54 -1.47
CA ASN A 50 -14.73 -20.59 -2.13
C ASN A 50 -14.47 -20.71 -3.64
N LYS A 51 -13.60 -19.84 -4.20
CA LYS A 51 -13.31 -19.72 -5.63
C LYS A 51 -14.51 -19.33 -6.50
N ASP A 52 -15.55 -18.77 -5.89
CA ASP A 52 -16.64 -18.10 -6.60
C ASP A 52 -16.21 -16.66 -6.92
N TYR A 53 -15.38 -16.53 -7.96
CA TYR A 53 -14.75 -15.28 -8.32
C TYR A 53 -15.73 -14.25 -8.93
N GLU A 54 -16.84 -14.70 -9.52
CA GLU A 54 -17.88 -13.82 -10.02
C GLU A 54 -18.64 -13.17 -8.85
N LEU A 55 -19.04 -13.97 -7.86
CA LEU A 55 -19.65 -13.44 -6.64
C LEU A 55 -18.67 -12.56 -5.87
N ALA A 56 -17.40 -12.98 -5.75
CA ALA A 56 -16.36 -12.19 -5.08
C ALA A 56 -16.22 -10.81 -5.74
N MET A 57 -16.14 -10.75 -7.08
CA MET A 57 -16.07 -9.50 -7.82
C MET A 57 -17.29 -8.60 -7.51
N ARG A 58 -18.49 -9.17 -7.53
CA ARG A 58 -19.73 -8.42 -7.28
C ARG A 58 -19.73 -7.81 -5.87
N GLU A 59 -19.43 -8.61 -4.86
CA GLU A 59 -19.44 -8.17 -3.47
C GLU A 59 -18.31 -7.15 -3.18
N TYR A 60 -17.12 -7.37 -3.76
CA TYR A 60 -16.06 -6.38 -3.66
C TYR A 60 -16.40 -5.06 -4.35
N LEU A 61 -17.11 -5.06 -5.48
CA LEU A 61 -17.57 -3.81 -6.11
C LEU A 61 -18.54 -3.05 -5.18
N VAL A 62 -19.43 -3.76 -4.48
CA VAL A 62 -20.33 -3.14 -3.50
C VAL A 62 -19.54 -2.49 -2.35
N ALA A 63 -18.53 -3.19 -1.81
CA ALA A 63 -17.67 -2.63 -0.77
C ALA A 63 -16.80 -1.46 -1.28
N ALA A 64 -16.25 -1.56 -2.49
CA ALA A 64 -15.43 -0.52 -3.11
C ALA A 64 -16.22 0.78 -3.35
N ASN A 65 -17.49 0.67 -3.76
CA ASN A 65 -18.39 1.83 -3.89
C ASN A 65 -18.68 2.53 -2.56
N GLN A 66 -18.46 1.85 -1.43
CA GLN A 66 -18.55 2.42 -0.08
C GLN A 66 -17.19 2.91 0.43
N GLY A 67 -16.18 2.98 -0.44
CA GLY A 67 -14.84 3.49 -0.11
C GLY A 67 -13.89 2.44 0.49
N ASN A 68 -14.25 1.16 0.49
CA ASN A 68 -13.38 0.11 1.04
C ASN A 68 -12.13 -0.08 0.17
N SER A 69 -10.98 0.36 0.70
CA SER A 69 -9.71 0.36 -0.04
C SER A 69 -9.17 -1.06 -0.25
N LYS A 70 -9.43 -1.99 0.68
CA LYS A 70 -9.05 -3.41 0.57
C LYS A 70 -9.83 -4.14 -0.50
N ALA A 71 -11.12 -3.83 -0.66
CA ALA A 71 -11.95 -4.36 -1.73
C ALA A 71 -11.43 -3.91 -3.10
N MET A 72 -11.06 -2.63 -3.25
CA MET A 72 -10.42 -2.12 -4.47
C MET A 72 -9.14 -2.89 -4.81
N ARG A 73 -8.29 -3.16 -3.82
CA ARG A 73 -7.10 -4.01 -3.99
C ARG A 73 -7.47 -5.42 -4.47
N MET A 74 -8.49 -6.04 -3.88
CA MET A 74 -8.92 -7.38 -4.27
C MET A 74 -9.52 -7.43 -5.68
N ILE A 75 -10.26 -6.40 -6.10
CA ILE A 75 -10.72 -6.26 -7.49
C ILE A 75 -9.53 -6.20 -8.44
N GLY A 76 -8.51 -5.40 -8.12
CA GLY A 76 -7.29 -5.34 -8.90
C GLY A 76 -6.61 -6.71 -9.04
N ARG A 77 -6.58 -7.49 -7.94
CA ARG A 77 -6.07 -8.87 -7.96
C ARG A 77 -6.88 -9.79 -8.86
N LEU A 78 -8.21 -9.74 -8.83
CA LEU A 78 -9.07 -10.57 -9.68
C LEU A 78 -8.80 -10.31 -11.16
N HIS A 79 -8.71 -9.04 -11.56
CA HIS A 79 -8.33 -8.63 -12.91
C HIS A 79 -6.93 -9.12 -13.29
N GLY A 80 -5.95 -8.88 -12.42
CA GLY A 80 -4.56 -9.25 -12.69
C GLY A 80 -4.32 -10.76 -12.76
N SER A 81 -5.05 -11.55 -11.98
CA SER A 81 -4.93 -13.01 -12.00
C SER A 81 -5.81 -13.70 -13.05
N GLY A 82 -6.75 -12.98 -13.66
CA GLY A 82 -7.74 -13.58 -14.56
C GLY A 82 -8.64 -14.60 -13.85
N LEU A 83 -8.97 -14.33 -12.58
CA LEU A 83 -9.83 -15.20 -11.79
C LEU A 83 -11.30 -14.80 -12.02
N GLY A 84 -12.09 -15.71 -12.59
CA GLY A 84 -13.50 -15.45 -12.95
C GLY A 84 -13.66 -14.55 -14.19
N ARG A 85 -12.59 -14.23 -14.91
CA ARG A 85 -12.58 -13.47 -16.18
C ARG A 85 -11.22 -13.53 -16.86
N THR A 86 -11.11 -13.01 -18.08
CA THR A 86 -9.81 -12.86 -18.75
C THR A 86 -8.89 -11.93 -17.95
N GLN A 87 -7.61 -12.31 -17.87
CA GLN A 87 -6.57 -11.50 -17.23
C GLN A 87 -6.46 -10.12 -17.90
N ASP A 88 -6.42 -9.07 -17.08
CA ASP A 88 -6.25 -7.69 -17.51
C ASP A 88 -5.43 -6.90 -16.48
N TRP A 89 -4.14 -6.70 -16.78
CA TRP A 89 -3.25 -5.95 -15.89
C TRP A 89 -3.48 -4.43 -15.95
N THR A 90 -4.06 -3.92 -17.03
CA THR A 90 -4.39 -2.49 -17.15
C THR A 90 -5.52 -2.15 -16.17
N GLN A 91 -6.60 -2.93 -16.19
CA GLN A 91 -7.67 -2.83 -15.20
C GLN A 91 -7.17 -3.08 -13.78
N ALA A 92 -6.28 -4.06 -13.58
CA ALA A 92 -5.69 -4.30 -12.27
C ALA A 92 -4.99 -3.05 -11.72
N LEU A 93 -4.20 -2.39 -12.56
CA LEU A 93 -3.45 -1.20 -12.19
C LEU A 93 -4.36 -0.02 -11.86
N GLU A 94 -5.43 0.20 -12.63
CA GLU A 94 -6.45 1.21 -12.32
C GLU A 94 -7.06 1.01 -10.93
N TRP A 95 -7.40 -0.23 -10.58
CA TRP A 95 -7.95 -0.55 -9.27
C TRP A 95 -6.93 -0.42 -8.14
N TYR A 96 -5.67 -0.74 -8.37
CA TYR A 96 -4.61 -0.46 -7.40
C TYR A 96 -4.41 1.04 -7.18
N HIS A 97 -4.48 1.87 -8.21
CA HIS A 97 -4.44 3.33 -8.04
C HIS A 97 -5.63 3.83 -7.21
N LYS A 98 -6.85 3.31 -7.45
CA LYS A 98 -8.02 3.64 -6.62
C LYS A 98 -7.81 3.24 -5.15
N ALA A 99 -7.24 2.06 -4.92
CA ALA A 99 -6.93 1.57 -3.58
C ALA A 99 -5.91 2.46 -2.86
N ASP A 100 -4.82 2.85 -3.54
CA ASP A 100 -3.80 3.77 -3.01
C ASP A 100 -4.40 5.13 -2.64
N LEU A 101 -5.24 5.70 -3.52
CA LEU A 101 -5.95 6.96 -3.25
C LEU A 101 -6.95 6.84 -2.08
N ALA A 102 -7.50 5.66 -1.85
CA ALA A 102 -8.38 5.35 -0.72
C ALA A 102 -7.61 5.00 0.57
N GLY A 103 -6.28 5.07 0.58
CA GLY A 103 -5.45 4.84 1.76
C GLY A 103 -5.08 3.36 1.99
N ASN A 104 -5.09 2.53 0.94
CA ASN A 104 -4.58 1.17 1.05
C ASN A 104 -3.05 1.16 1.01
N ASP A 105 -2.42 0.96 2.17
CA ASP A 105 -0.95 0.99 2.30
C ASP A 105 -0.24 -0.02 1.37
N GLU A 106 -0.87 -1.16 1.05
CA GLU A 106 -0.30 -2.19 0.18
C GLU A 106 -0.34 -1.84 -1.32
N ALA A 107 -1.20 -0.91 -1.74
CA ALA A 107 -1.44 -0.65 -3.15
C ALA A 107 -0.22 -0.05 -3.86
N ALA A 108 0.53 0.84 -3.20
CA ALA A 108 1.74 1.43 -3.75
C ALA A 108 2.79 0.37 -4.16
N PHE A 109 2.98 -0.67 -3.34
CA PHE A 109 3.86 -1.79 -3.66
C PHE A 109 3.37 -2.61 -4.87
N LEU A 110 2.07 -2.84 -4.97
CA LEU A 110 1.49 -3.58 -6.10
C LEU A 110 1.67 -2.81 -7.41
N ILE A 111 1.47 -1.49 -7.39
CA ILE A 111 1.72 -0.58 -8.52
C ILE A 111 3.19 -0.62 -8.93
N GLY A 112 4.12 -0.45 -7.98
CA GLY A 112 5.56 -0.49 -8.26
C GLY A 112 6.00 -1.82 -8.88
N ASN A 113 5.42 -2.93 -8.44
CA ASN A 113 5.65 -4.25 -9.05
C ASN A 113 5.14 -4.34 -10.50
N ARG A 114 4.02 -3.68 -10.83
CA ARG A 114 3.51 -3.68 -12.22
C ARG A 114 4.48 -2.94 -13.15
N TYR A 115 5.01 -1.79 -12.71
CA TYR A 115 6.06 -1.09 -13.44
C TYR A 115 7.37 -1.88 -13.52
N TYR A 116 7.73 -2.63 -12.48
CA TYR A 116 8.95 -3.45 -12.47
C TYR A 116 8.86 -4.60 -13.48
N LEU A 117 7.71 -5.26 -13.55
CA LEU A 117 7.48 -6.40 -14.44
C LEU A 117 7.04 -5.97 -15.85
N GLY A 118 6.56 -4.74 -16.04
CA GLY A 118 5.95 -4.29 -17.29
C GLY A 118 4.59 -4.93 -17.54
N GLN A 119 3.78 -5.12 -16.49
CA GLN A 119 2.47 -5.77 -16.56
C GLN A 119 1.36 -4.72 -16.60
N GLY A 120 0.65 -4.62 -17.73
CA GLY A 120 -0.39 -3.60 -17.96
C GLY A 120 0.18 -2.19 -18.22
N VAL A 121 1.49 -2.02 -18.13
CA VAL A 121 2.24 -0.80 -18.40
C VAL A 121 3.61 -1.11 -18.97
N THR A 122 4.22 -0.15 -19.67
CA THR A 122 5.62 -0.24 -20.05
C THR A 122 6.50 -0.35 -18.80
N LYS A 123 7.48 -1.24 -18.85
CA LYS A 123 8.46 -1.40 -17.77
C LYS A 123 9.20 -0.07 -17.54
N ASP A 124 9.19 0.41 -16.31
CA ASP A 124 9.77 1.70 -15.94
C ASP A 124 10.36 1.64 -14.53
N TYR A 125 11.69 1.57 -14.46
CA TYR A 125 12.39 1.46 -13.20
C TYR A 125 12.35 2.77 -12.39
N ALA A 126 12.27 3.93 -13.03
CA ALA A 126 12.16 5.20 -12.30
C ALA A 126 10.81 5.26 -11.55
N LYS A 127 9.72 4.87 -12.23
CA LYS A 127 8.40 4.75 -11.59
C LYS A 127 8.37 3.63 -10.55
N THR A 128 9.02 2.49 -10.80
CA THR A 128 9.16 1.46 -9.75
C THR A 128 9.75 2.05 -8.49
N MET A 129 10.85 2.83 -8.61
CA MET A 129 11.50 3.47 -7.47
C MET A 129 10.55 4.41 -6.72
N GLU A 130 9.85 5.28 -7.44
CA GLU A 130 8.88 6.22 -6.87
C GLU A 130 7.81 5.50 -6.02
N TRP A 131 7.16 4.48 -6.60
CA TRP A 131 6.08 3.75 -5.95
C TRP A 131 6.56 2.90 -4.77
N TYR A 132 7.76 2.33 -4.85
CA TYR A 132 8.37 1.58 -3.78
C TYR A 132 8.82 2.45 -2.61
N THR A 133 9.39 3.63 -2.87
CA THR A 133 9.68 4.62 -1.83
C THR A 133 8.40 5.01 -1.10
N LYS A 134 7.35 5.35 -1.85
CA LYS A 134 6.03 5.66 -1.26
C LYS A 134 5.49 4.52 -0.38
N ALA A 135 5.64 3.27 -0.83
CA ALA A 135 5.20 2.10 -0.07
C ALA A 135 5.94 1.98 1.28
N VAL A 136 7.24 2.27 1.32
CA VAL A 136 8.03 2.30 2.55
C VAL A 136 7.60 3.44 3.47
N GLU A 137 7.37 4.64 2.92
CA GLU A 137 6.91 5.81 3.67
C GLU A 137 5.52 5.60 4.32
N ASN A 138 4.63 4.88 3.62
CA ASN A 138 3.31 4.51 4.14
C ASN A 138 3.35 3.39 5.20
N GLY A 139 4.54 2.93 5.59
CA GLY A 139 4.69 1.95 6.65
C GLY A 139 4.22 0.56 6.26
N ILE A 140 4.32 0.16 4.98
CA ILE A 140 4.28 -1.27 4.63
C ILE A 140 5.30 -1.98 5.55
N ASP A 141 4.81 -3.06 6.17
CA ASP A 141 5.47 -3.88 7.18
C ASP A 141 6.99 -4.01 6.97
N ASP A 142 7.73 -3.97 8.06
CA ASP A 142 9.19 -4.19 8.07
C ASP A 142 9.57 -5.45 7.28
N ASP A 143 8.73 -6.48 7.27
CA ASP A 143 8.92 -7.73 6.52
C ASP A 143 9.05 -7.54 4.99
N ARG A 144 8.37 -6.56 4.41
CA ARG A 144 8.41 -6.32 2.94
C ARG A 144 9.45 -5.27 2.56
N LYS A 145 9.95 -4.47 3.50
CA LYS A 145 11.01 -3.47 3.25
C LYS A 145 12.27 -4.11 2.63
N PRO A 146 12.82 -5.24 3.13
CA PRO A 146 13.91 -5.97 2.51
C PRO A 146 13.69 -6.30 1.03
N ILE A 147 12.47 -6.71 0.67
CA ILE A 147 12.10 -7.08 -0.70
C ILE A 147 12.07 -5.83 -1.58
N ILE A 148 11.41 -4.78 -1.09
CA ILE A 148 11.30 -3.50 -1.79
C ILE A 148 12.70 -2.92 -2.04
N TYR A 149 13.52 -2.77 -1.00
CA TYR A 149 14.89 -2.29 -1.13
C TYR A 149 15.74 -3.17 -2.04
N GLY A 150 15.66 -4.50 -1.90
CA GLY A 150 16.36 -5.42 -2.78
C GLY A 150 16.02 -5.23 -4.26
N GLU A 151 14.75 -4.96 -4.58
CA GLU A 151 14.32 -4.68 -5.95
C GLU A 151 14.67 -3.27 -6.41
N LEU A 152 14.62 -2.26 -5.53
CA LEU A 152 15.10 -0.89 -5.80
C LEU A 152 16.57 -0.93 -6.29
N TYR A 153 17.46 -1.54 -5.51
CA TYR A 153 18.88 -1.64 -5.86
C TYR A 153 19.15 -2.54 -7.07
N LYS A 154 18.33 -3.57 -7.29
CA LYS A 154 18.43 -4.44 -8.49
C LYS A 154 17.98 -3.73 -9.77
N SER A 155 17.03 -2.81 -9.66
CA SER A 155 16.49 -2.03 -10.78
C SER A 155 17.44 -0.92 -11.28
N GLY A 156 18.39 -0.48 -10.46
CA GLY A 156 19.50 0.40 -10.86
C GLY A 156 19.10 1.84 -11.25
N GLY A 157 18.03 2.40 -10.70
CA GLY A 157 17.50 3.71 -11.11
C GLY A 157 18.01 4.92 -10.30
N HIS A 158 18.49 5.95 -11.01
CA HIS A 158 18.93 7.29 -10.53
C HIS A 158 20.27 7.41 -9.79
N GLY A 159 21.37 6.93 -10.39
CA GLY A 159 22.71 7.22 -9.85
C GLY A 159 23.03 6.51 -8.53
N LEU A 160 22.10 5.72 -8.00
CA LEU A 160 22.44 4.55 -7.21
C LEU A 160 23.09 3.57 -8.18
N GLU A 161 24.41 3.54 -8.17
CA GLU A 161 25.19 2.44 -8.72
C GLU A 161 24.51 1.11 -8.32
N LYS A 162 24.69 0.04 -9.10
CA LYS A 162 24.23 -1.31 -8.74
C LYS A 162 24.95 -1.77 -7.47
N ASP A 163 24.61 -1.18 -6.34
CA ASP A 163 25.27 -1.39 -5.07
C ASP A 163 24.58 -2.58 -4.43
N LYS A 164 24.98 -3.75 -4.93
CA LYS A 164 24.53 -5.05 -4.44
C LYS A 164 24.84 -5.23 -2.95
N GLU A 165 25.82 -4.48 -2.40
CA GLU A 165 26.16 -4.52 -0.98
C GLU A 165 25.11 -3.79 -0.13
N LYS A 166 24.70 -2.57 -0.50
CA LYS A 166 23.57 -1.89 0.18
C LYS A 166 22.26 -2.66 0.07
N ALA A 167 22.02 -3.30 -1.08
CA ALA A 167 20.87 -4.19 -1.26
C ALA A 167 20.89 -5.39 -0.30
N ALA A 168 22.08 -5.92 -0.01
CA ALA A 168 22.27 -7.03 0.92
C ALA A 168 22.19 -6.56 2.38
N GLU A 169 22.67 -5.36 2.70
CA GLU A 169 22.58 -4.76 4.04
C GLU A 169 21.12 -4.55 4.46
N TRP A 170 20.29 -3.97 3.59
CA TRP A 170 18.86 -3.79 3.85
C TRP A 170 18.06 -5.10 3.80
N ARG A 171 18.57 -6.15 3.15
CA ARG A 171 17.95 -7.49 3.18
C ARG A 171 18.16 -8.22 4.50
N ASN A 172 19.20 -7.87 5.24
CA ASN A 172 19.65 -8.58 6.44
C ASN A 172 19.36 -7.81 7.74
N ARG A 173 18.50 -6.80 7.70
CA ARG A 173 18.12 -5.95 8.83
C ARG A 173 16.64 -6.10 9.12
#